data_AF-A0A9J6ZE82-F1
#
_entry.id   AF-A0A9J6ZE82-F1
#
_cell.length_a   1.000
_cell.length_b   1.000
_cell.length_c   1.000
_cell.angle_alpha   90.00
_cell.angle_beta   90.00
_cell.angle_gamma   90.00
#
_symmetry.space_group_name_H-M   'P 1'
#
loop_
_entity.id
_entity.type
_entity.pdbx_description
1 polymer ?
#
loop_
_entity_poly.entity_id
_entity_poly.type
_entity_poly.pdbx_seq_one_letter_code
_entity_poly.pdbx_strand_id
1 'polypeptide(L)'
;MRKLLLFLLLAITVIVCILIFVPFGKADFVGYVYQVDKVNDQTIIIYEDNGAGMNVLIHQGATRRSIGSKVKVYYKDEGINAVFPHQAKVRLWSAKQNNEEKKAVQILFHYFSSQYERNFYPEILKTTSNEQEWTIVVNERNMETIENSDQTHTYIVNTIDQTVVISDANDS
;
A
#
# COMPACT_ATOMS: atom_id res chain seq x y z
N MET A 1 -40.44 -23.37 20.42
CA MET A 1 -40.60 -22.36 19.35
C MET A 1 -39.67 -21.16 19.48
N ARG A 2 -39.55 -20.49 20.64
CA ARG A 2 -38.67 -19.31 20.83
C ARG A 2 -37.19 -19.51 20.47
N LYS A 3 -36.60 -20.67 20.78
CA LYS A 3 -35.18 -20.96 20.48
C LYS A 3 -34.91 -21.07 18.97
N LEU A 4 -35.82 -21.67 18.21
CA LEU A 4 -35.70 -21.83 16.75
C LEU A 4 -35.69 -20.48 16.02
N LEU A 5 -36.55 -19.55 16.45
CA LEU A 5 -36.61 -18.19 15.88
C LEU A 5 -35.32 -17.39 16.15
N LEU A 6 -34.73 -17.55 17.34
CA LEU A 6 -33.46 -16.92 17.71
C LEU A 6 -32.28 -17.46 16.89
N PHE A 7 -32.22 -18.77 16.66
CA PHE A 7 -31.21 -19.36 15.77
C PHE A 7 -31.36 -18.90 14.31
N LEU A 8 -32.59 -18.74 13.83
CA LEU A 8 -32.85 -18.24 12.48
C LEU A 8 -32.40 -16.78 12.31
N LEU A 9 -32.72 -15.91 13.27
CA LEU A 9 -32.28 -14.51 13.27
C LEU A 9 -30.76 -14.37 13.34
N LEU A 10 -30.09 -15.19 14.16
CA LEU A 10 -28.63 -15.22 14.23
C LEU A 10 -28.02 -15.67 12.89
N ALA A 11 -28.57 -16.72 12.27
CA ALA A 11 -28.09 -17.22 10.97
C ALA A 11 -28.25 -16.16 9.86
N ILE A 12 -29.39 -15.47 9.81
CA ILE A 12 -29.61 -14.38 8.84
C ILE A 12 -28.62 -13.24 9.06
N THR A 13 -28.40 -12.84 10.32
CA THR A 13 -27.45 -11.78 10.66
C THR A 13 -26.02 -12.15 10.23
N VAL A 14 -25.61 -13.39 10.48
CA VAL A 14 -24.30 -13.90 10.04
C VAL A 14 -24.19 -13.93 8.51
N ILE A 15 -25.22 -14.37 7.80
CA ILE A 15 -25.23 -14.39 6.32
C ILE A 15 -25.16 -12.97 5.75
N VAL A 16 -25.91 -12.02 6.30
CA VAL A 16 -25.88 -10.60 5.89
C VAL A 16 -24.51 -9.99 6.17
N CYS A 17 -23.90 -10.28 7.32
CA CYS A 17 -22.52 -9.87 7.60
C CYS A 17 -21.54 -10.46 6.58
N ILE A 18 -21.62 -11.76 6.28
CA ILE A 18 -20.72 -12.40 5.30
C ILE A 18 -20.89 -11.75 3.91
N LEU A 19 -22.12 -11.48 3.47
CA LEU A 19 -22.37 -10.88 2.15
C LEU A 19 -21.90 -9.42 2.04
N ILE A 20 -21.92 -8.65 3.14
CA ILE A 20 -21.43 -7.26 3.17
C ILE A 20 -19.89 -7.21 3.25
N PHE A 21 -19.27 -8.20 3.91
CA PHE A 21 -17.83 -8.23 4.21
C PHE A 21 -17.01 -9.18 3.33
N VAL A 22 -17.53 -9.66 2.20
CA VAL A 22 -16.69 -10.40 1.23
C VAL A 22 -16.59 -9.57 -0.06
N PRO A 23 -15.38 -9.10 -0.44
CA PRO A 23 -15.20 -8.46 -1.72
C PRO A 23 -15.44 -9.49 -2.83
N PHE A 24 -16.51 -9.31 -3.60
CA PHE A 24 -16.73 -10.05 -4.85
C PHE A 24 -15.83 -9.46 -5.93
N GLY A 25 -14.77 -10.17 -6.33
CA GLY A 25 -13.94 -9.79 -7.47
C GLY A 25 -12.42 -9.94 -7.24
N LYS A 26 -11.68 -9.92 -8.35
CA LYS A 26 -10.21 -9.77 -8.34
C LYS A 26 -9.88 -8.33 -7.91
N ALA A 27 -8.87 -8.17 -7.06
CA ALA A 27 -8.39 -6.84 -6.73
C ALA A 27 -7.83 -6.17 -8.00
N ASP A 28 -8.01 -4.85 -8.12
CA ASP A 28 -7.42 -4.08 -9.22
C ASP A 28 -5.90 -4.11 -9.13
N PHE A 29 -5.37 -3.94 -7.91
CA PHE A 29 -3.96 -4.14 -7.60
C PHE A 29 -3.74 -4.43 -6.11
N VAL A 30 -2.49 -4.77 -5.78
CA VAL A 30 -2.01 -4.92 -4.40
C VAL A 30 -0.93 -3.86 -4.15
N GLY A 31 -1.04 -3.15 -3.04
CA GLY A 31 -0.08 -2.11 -2.66
C GLY A 31 0.16 -2.06 -1.16
N TYR A 32 0.85 -1.03 -0.71
CA TYR A 32 1.16 -0.73 0.68
C TYR A 32 0.65 0.65 1.05
N VAL A 33 0.13 0.78 2.27
CA VAL A 33 -0.22 2.09 2.84
C VAL A 33 1.07 2.85 3.12
N TYR A 34 1.31 3.94 2.39
CA TYR A 34 2.50 4.78 2.55
C TYR A 34 2.28 5.89 3.56
N GLN A 35 1.16 6.60 3.44
CA GLN A 35 0.80 7.69 4.33
C GLN A 35 -0.69 7.69 4.63
N VAL A 36 -1.05 8.17 5.82
CA VAL A 36 -2.45 8.42 6.20
C VAL A 36 -2.54 9.85 6.73
N ASP A 37 -3.19 10.72 5.98
CA ASP A 37 -3.50 12.07 6.40
C ASP A 37 -4.91 12.09 7.00
N LYS A 38 -4.97 12.08 8.33
CA LYS A 38 -6.26 12.12 9.06
C LYS A 38 -6.89 13.51 9.06
N VAL A 39 -6.13 14.56 8.78
CA VAL A 39 -6.64 15.94 8.76
C VAL A 39 -7.40 16.18 7.46
N ASN A 40 -6.83 15.74 6.34
CA ASN A 40 -7.43 15.87 5.00
C ASN A 40 -8.26 14.66 4.58
N ASP A 41 -8.41 13.66 5.46
CA ASP A 41 -9.11 12.40 5.20
C ASP A 41 -8.59 11.68 3.94
N GLN A 42 -7.27 11.45 3.88
CA GLN A 42 -6.60 10.83 2.74
C GLN A 42 -5.71 9.64 3.15
N THR A 43 -5.62 8.66 2.26
CA THR A 43 -4.67 7.55 2.36
C THR A 43 -3.87 7.47 1.07
N ILE A 44 -2.54 7.43 1.17
CA ILE A 44 -1.64 7.27 0.03
C ILE A 44 -1.20 5.81 -0.04
N ILE A 45 -1.33 5.22 -1.22
CA ILE A 45 -1.06 3.82 -1.48
C ILE A 45 -0.02 3.73 -2.58
N ILE A 46 1.04 2.98 -2.31
CA ILE A 46 2.12 2.69 -3.26
C ILE A 46 1.97 1.25 -3.72
N TYR A 47 2.09 0.97 -5.01
CA TYR A 47 1.98 -0.38 -5.53
C TYR A 47 3.06 -0.71 -6.56
N GLU A 48 3.17 -1.99 -6.88
CA GLU A 48 4.17 -2.52 -7.82
C GLU A 48 3.71 -2.38 -9.26
N ASP A 49 4.63 -1.94 -10.14
CA ASP A 49 4.36 -1.87 -11.58
C ASP A 49 4.26 -3.28 -12.13
N ASN A 50 3.06 -3.70 -12.54
CA ASN A 50 2.87 -4.93 -13.30
C ASN A 50 2.85 -4.65 -14.81
N GLY A 51 3.51 -3.58 -15.26
CA GLY A 51 3.54 -3.11 -16.64
C GLY A 51 2.35 -2.20 -17.02
N ALA A 52 1.68 -1.61 -16.03
CA ALA A 52 0.48 -0.77 -16.22
C ALA A 52 0.76 0.73 -16.04
N GLY A 53 1.94 1.11 -15.54
CA GLY A 53 2.31 2.49 -15.28
C GLY A 53 1.61 3.12 -14.06
N MET A 54 2.26 4.15 -13.53
CA MET A 54 1.93 4.97 -12.35
C MET A 54 1.61 4.18 -11.08
N ASN A 55 2.45 4.30 -10.04
CA ASN A 55 2.44 3.42 -8.86
C ASN A 55 2.00 4.06 -7.54
N VAL A 56 1.29 5.19 -7.63
CA VAL A 56 0.85 5.98 -6.48
C VAL A 56 -0.63 6.30 -6.63
N LEU A 57 -1.42 5.91 -5.64
CA LEU A 57 -2.84 6.23 -5.52
C LEU A 57 -3.12 7.02 -4.24
N ILE A 58 -3.73 8.19 -4.37
CA ILE A 58 -4.34 8.98 -3.30
C ILE A 58 -5.82 8.60 -3.22
N HIS A 59 -6.19 7.99 -2.10
CA HIS A 59 -7.55 7.63 -1.75
C HIS A 59 -8.19 8.67 -0.84
N GLN A 60 -9.37 9.18 -1.20
CA GLN A 60 -10.21 9.96 -0.29
C GLN A 60 -10.90 9.03 0.72
N GLY A 61 -10.39 9.07 1.96
CA GLY A 61 -10.78 8.27 3.10
C GLY A 61 -9.56 7.85 3.91
N ALA A 62 -9.47 8.26 5.17
CA ALA A 62 -8.41 7.85 6.08
C ALA A 62 -8.61 6.40 6.52
N THR A 63 -7.66 5.54 6.17
CA THR A 63 -7.69 4.13 6.58
C THR A 63 -7.34 3.98 8.06
N ARG A 64 -7.87 2.94 8.71
CA ARG A 64 -7.44 2.51 10.05
C ARG A 64 -6.18 1.64 10.01
N ARG A 65 -5.69 1.31 8.81
CA ARG A 65 -4.50 0.49 8.61
C ARG A 65 -3.25 1.33 8.88
N SER A 66 -2.24 0.70 9.47
CA SER A 66 -0.95 1.35 9.73
C SER A 66 -0.16 1.53 8.44
N ILE A 67 0.76 2.49 8.42
CA ILE A 67 1.81 2.59 7.41
C ILE A 67 2.54 1.25 7.26
N GLY A 68 2.91 0.90 6.03
CA GLY A 68 3.53 -0.38 5.67
C GLY A 68 2.56 -1.55 5.54
N SER A 69 1.27 -1.39 5.86
CA SER A 69 0.28 -2.47 5.67
C SER A 69 0.02 -2.77 4.20
N LYS A 70 0.13 -4.04 3.81
CA LYS A 70 -0.23 -4.51 2.48
C LYS A 70 -1.75 -4.58 2.31
N VAL A 71 -2.25 -4.03 1.22
CA VAL A 71 -3.68 -3.89 0.93
C VAL A 71 -4.01 -4.36 -0.47
N LYS A 72 -5.14 -5.04 -0.60
CA LYS A 72 -5.83 -5.23 -1.87
C LYS A 72 -6.72 -4.01 -2.11
N VAL A 73 -6.58 -3.41 -3.29
CA VAL A 73 -7.32 -2.22 -3.68
C VAL A 73 -8.41 -2.59 -4.68
N TYR A 74 -9.59 -2.04 -4.46
CA TYR A 74 -10.75 -2.19 -5.33
C TYR A 74 -11.30 -0.80 -5.65
N TYR A 75 -11.29 -0.37 -6.91
CA TYR A 75 -11.90 0.87 -7.33
C TYR A 75 -13.40 0.86 -7.05
N LYS A 76 -13.92 1.99 -6.56
CA LYS A 76 -15.35 2.25 -6.62
C LYS A 76 -15.64 2.74 -8.04
N ASP A 77 -16.85 2.51 -8.53
CA ASP A 77 -17.25 2.78 -9.93
C ASP A 77 -17.07 4.26 -10.39
N GLU A 78 -16.68 5.15 -9.48
CA GLU A 78 -16.21 6.52 -9.73
C GLU A 78 -14.74 6.47 -10.19
N GLY A 79 -14.53 6.43 -11.50
CA GLY A 79 -13.24 6.15 -12.15
C GLY A 79 -12.00 6.93 -11.68
N ILE A 80 -10.84 6.43 -12.12
CA ILE A 80 -9.49 6.90 -11.80
C ILE A 80 -9.18 8.14 -12.65
N ASN A 81 -8.56 9.18 -12.09
CA ASN A 81 -7.98 10.24 -12.93
C ASN A 81 -6.71 9.72 -13.65
N ALA A 82 -6.45 10.20 -14.87
CA ALA A 82 -5.26 9.79 -15.63
C ALA A 82 -3.99 10.60 -15.27
N VAL A 83 -4.06 11.44 -14.23
CA VAL A 83 -2.98 12.37 -13.84
C VAL A 83 -2.24 11.78 -12.65
N PHE A 84 -0.91 11.80 -12.70
CA PHE A 84 -0.06 11.41 -11.56
C PHE A 84 -0.04 12.51 -10.48
N PRO A 85 -0.12 12.16 -9.18
CA PRO A 85 -0.47 10.85 -8.64
C PRO A 85 -1.95 10.55 -8.86
N HIS A 86 -2.28 9.26 -9.05
CA HIS A 86 -3.66 8.86 -9.25
C HIS A 86 -4.52 9.22 -8.04
N GLN A 87 -5.77 9.54 -8.30
CA GLN A 87 -6.78 9.86 -7.32
C GLN A 87 -8.02 9.05 -7.66
N ALA A 88 -8.45 8.23 -6.70
CA ALA A 88 -9.68 7.47 -6.84
C ALA A 88 -10.24 7.11 -5.45
N LYS A 89 -11.56 6.97 -5.37
CA LYS A 89 -12.17 6.35 -4.19
C LYS A 89 -12.07 4.83 -4.32
N VAL A 90 -11.54 4.18 -3.29
CA VAL A 90 -11.31 2.74 -3.30
C VAL A 90 -11.86 2.08 -2.04
N ARG A 91 -11.97 0.75 -2.07
CA ARG A 91 -12.14 -0.09 -0.88
C ARG A 91 -10.82 -0.81 -0.61
N LEU A 92 -10.44 -0.86 0.67
CA LEU A 92 -9.16 -1.41 1.11
C LEU A 92 -9.35 -2.67 1.96
N TRP A 93 -8.84 -3.79 1.45
CA TRP A 93 -8.82 -5.06 2.16
C TRP A 93 -7.40 -5.43 2.56
N SER A 94 -7.22 -6.09 3.70
CA SER A 94 -5.90 -6.58 4.07
C SER A 94 -5.45 -7.64 3.05
N ALA A 95 -4.24 -7.47 2.52
CA ALA A 95 -3.57 -8.52 1.78
C ALA A 95 -2.79 -9.43 2.74
N LYS A 96 -2.44 -10.64 2.29
CA LYS A 96 -1.52 -11.50 3.04
C LYS A 96 -0.15 -10.81 3.08
N GLN A 97 0.36 -10.61 4.28
CA GLN A 97 1.65 -9.98 4.56
C GLN A 97 2.22 -10.64 5.80
N ASN A 98 3.51 -10.96 5.81
CA ASN A 98 4.16 -11.44 7.03
C ASN A 98 4.67 -10.25 7.87
N ASN A 99 5.00 -10.49 9.15
CA ASN A 99 5.39 -9.41 10.06
C ASN A 99 6.71 -8.75 9.66
N GLU A 100 7.67 -9.52 9.14
CA GLU A 100 8.97 -9.00 8.71
C GLU A 100 8.84 -8.10 7.48
N GLU A 101 8.05 -8.50 6.49
CA GLU A 101 7.68 -7.71 5.31
C GLU A 101 7.05 -6.38 5.74
N LYS A 102 6.08 -6.45 6.66
CA LYS A 102 5.41 -5.25 7.16
C LYS A 102 6.42 -4.32 7.84
N LYS A 103 7.30 -4.87 8.67
CA LYS A 103 8.31 -4.10 9.40
C LYS A 103 9.32 -3.47 8.44
N ALA A 104 9.83 -4.21 7.46
CA ALA A 104 10.76 -3.71 6.46
C ALA A 104 10.16 -2.56 5.64
N VAL A 105 8.96 -2.75 5.08
CA VAL A 105 8.28 -1.70 4.31
C VAL A 105 7.98 -0.48 5.20
N GLN A 106 7.58 -0.71 6.46
CA GLN A 106 7.37 0.38 7.40
C GLN A 106 8.66 1.17 7.66
N ILE A 107 9.79 0.52 7.92
CA ILE A 107 11.09 1.16 8.11
C ILE A 107 11.46 2.00 6.89
N LEU A 108 11.34 1.43 5.68
CA LEU A 108 11.60 2.14 4.43
C LEU A 108 10.74 3.39 4.26
N PHE A 109 9.44 3.30 4.57
CA PHE A 109 8.55 4.45 4.48
C PHE A 109 8.83 5.53 5.54
N HIS A 110 9.34 5.14 6.72
CA HIS A 110 9.83 6.11 7.70
C HIS A 110 11.11 6.80 7.22
N TYR A 111 12.03 6.05 6.60
CA TYR A 111 13.20 6.61 5.96
C TYR A 111 12.81 7.66 4.92
N PHE A 112 11.94 7.33 3.97
CA PHE A 112 11.49 8.29 2.95
C PHE A 112 10.79 9.53 3.54
N SER A 113 9.89 9.35 4.51
CA SER A 113 9.22 10.50 5.13
C SER A 113 10.14 11.38 5.98
N SER A 114 11.32 10.88 6.37
CA SER A 114 12.35 11.67 7.07
C SER A 114 13.29 12.44 6.13
N GLN A 115 13.52 11.91 4.93
CA GLN A 115 14.47 12.47 3.96
C GLN A 115 13.82 13.47 3.01
N TYR A 116 12.55 13.25 2.64
CA TYR A 116 11.90 13.99 1.57
C TYR A 116 10.69 14.80 2.07
N GLU A 117 10.39 15.89 1.37
CA GLU A 117 9.22 16.73 1.62
C GLU A 117 7.90 16.03 1.20
N ARG A 118 6.74 16.66 1.45
CA ARG A 118 5.39 16.07 1.28
C ARG A 118 5.04 15.64 -0.15
N ASN A 119 5.90 15.91 -1.13
CA ASN A 119 5.68 15.75 -2.57
C ASN A 119 6.50 14.59 -3.17
N PHE A 120 7.07 13.73 -2.33
CA PHE A 120 7.85 12.58 -2.74
C PHE A 120 7.06 11.28 -2.62
N TYR A 121 7.16 10.42 -3.64
CA TYR A 121 6.52 9.12 -3.65
C TYR A 121 7.49 8.03 -4.11
N PRO A 122 7.83 7.06 -3.22
CA PRO A 122 8.65 5.93 -3.62
C PRO A 122 7.78 4.95 -4.41
N GLU A 123 8.07 4.75 -5.68
CA GLU A 123 7.44 3.73 -6.49
C GLU A 123 8.15 2.39 -6.25
N ILE A 124 7.50 1.43 -5.59
CA ILE A 124 8.11 0.12 -5.32
C ILE A 124 8.07 -0.70 -6.62
N LEU A 125 9.23 -0.98 -7.20
CA LEU A 125 9.35 -1.78 -8.41
C LEU A 125 9.42 -3.28 -8.14
N LYS A 126 10.04 -3.65 -7.01
CA LYS A 126 10.24 -5.06 -6.65
C LYS A 126 10.50 -5.20 -5.16
N THR A 127 10.03 -6.28 -4.56
CA THR A 127 10.34 -6.64 -3.18
C THR A 127 10.80 -8.10 -3.12
N THR A 128 12.00 -8.34 -2.59
CA THR A 128 12.55 -9.68 -2.35
C THR A 128 13.13 -9.77 -0.94
N SER A 129 13.20 -10.97 -0.37
CA SER A 129 13.67 -11.17 1.00
C SER A 129 14.60 -12.37 1.11
N ASN A 130 15.58 -12.26 2.01
CA ASN A 130 16.30 -13.39 2.58
C ASN A 130 16.21 -13.31 4.11
N GLU A 131 15.43 -14.20 4.73
CA GLU A 131 15.09 -14.30 6.17
C GLU A 131 14.84 -12.99 6.95
N GLN A 132 15.84 -12.13 7.12
CA GLN A 132 15.84 -10.89 7.94
C GLN A 132 16.21 -9.63 7.14
N GLU A 133 16.66 -9.80 5.89
CA GLU A 133 17.03 -8.71 4.99
C GLU A 133 16.04 -8.64 3.84
N TRP A 134 15.53 -7.44 3.60
CA TRP A 134 14.60 -7.14 2.52
C TRP A 134 15.28 -6.25 1.50
N THR A 135 15.36 -6.73 0.26
CA THR A 135 15.78 -5.93 -0.88
C THR A 135 14.54 -5.36 -1.55
N ILE A 136 14.42 -4.03 -1.52
CA ILE A 136 13.30 -3.29 -2.08
C ILE A 136 13.85 -2.36 -3.16
N VAL A 137 13.47 -2.60 -4.40
CA VAL A 137 13.86 -1.74 -5.53
C VAL A 137 12.80 -0.66 -5.67
N VAL A 138 13.24 0.60 -5.68
CA VAL A 138 12.36 1.77 -5.69
C VAL A 138 12.77 2.72 -6.80
N ASN A 139 11.78 3.25 -7.53
CA ASN A 139 11.95 4.45 -8.33
C ASN A 139 11.55 5.67 -7.50
N GLU A 140 12.44 6.65 -7.41
CA GLU A 140 12.21 7.84 -6.60
C GLU A 140 11.58 8.95 -7.42
N ARG A 141 10.32 9.30 -7.11
CA ARG A 141 9.61 10.35 -7.85
C ARG A 141 9.27 11.55 -6.98
N ASN A 142 9.84 12.70 -7.34
CA ASN A 142 9.46 14.01 -6.81
C ASN A 142 8.40 14.66 -7.72
N MET A 143 7.31 15.17 -7.14
CA MET A 143 6.25 15.86 -7.90
C MET A 143 6.62 17.26 -8.41
N GLU A 144 7.63 17.92 -7.84
CA GLU A 144 7.99 19.30 -8.20
C GLU A 144 8.82 19.36 -9.48
N THR A 145 9.56 18.31 -9.76
CA THR A 145 10.33 18.13 -10.98
C THR A 145 9.65 17.07 -11.83
N ILE A 146 8.80 17.48 -12.76
CA ILE A 146 8.21 16.60 -13.81
C ILE A 146 9.31 16.13 -14.80
N GLU A 147 10.58 16.29 -14.48
CA GLU A 147 11.66 15.61 -15.17
C GLU A 147 11.83 14.23 -14.52
N ASN A 148 11.56 13.20 -15.33
CA ASN A 148 11.79 11.79 -15.04
C ASN A 148 13.26 11.55 -14.64
N SER A 149 13.66 11.87 -13.42
CA SER A 149 14.79 11.19 -12.82
C SER A 149 14.27 9.83 -12.37
N ASP A 150 14.16 8.89 -13.32
CA ASP A 150 13.87 7.48 -13.05
C ASP A 150 15.08 6.82 -12.36
N GLN A 151 15.57 7.46 -11.29
CA GLN A 151 16.66 6.94 -10.50
C GLN A 151 16.12 5.77 -9.70
N THR A 152 16.50 4.59 -10.19
CA THR A 152 16.20 3.34 -9.53
C THR A 152 17.26 3.10 -8.47
N HIS A 153 16.81 3.09 -7.21
CA HIS A 153 17.65 2.78 -6.06
C HIS A 153 17.26 1.40 -5.52
N THR A 154 18.27 0.65 -5.08
CA THR A 154 18.05 -0.60 -4.34
C THR A 154 18.23 -0.33 -2.86
N TYR A 155 17.22 -0.67 -2.09
CA TYR A 155 17.22 -0.51 -0.64
C TYR A 155 17.34 -1.87 0.03
N ILE A 156 18.33 -2.03 0.90
CA ILE A 156 18.45 -3.18 1.79
C ILE A 156 17.94 -2.74 3.16
N VAL A 157 16.88 -3.37 3.63
CA VAL A 157 16.24 -3.08 4.92
C VAL A 157 16.44 -4.26 5.85
N ASN A 158 17.15 -4.02 6.95
CA ASN A 158 17.36 -5.01 7.99
C ASN A 158 16.31 -4.80 9.10
N THR A 159 15.50 -5.83 9.35
CA THR A 159 14.39 -5.70 10.32
C THR A 159 14.83 -5.86 11.77
N ILE A 160 16.03 -6.35 12.03
CA ILE A 160 16.58 -6.55 13.39
C ILE A 160 17.10 -5.24 13.95
N ASP A 161 18.04 -4.62 13.24
CA ASP A 161 18.68 -3.37 13.67
C ASP A 161 17.96 -2.11 13.17
N GLN A 162 16.96 -2.29 12.30
CA GLN A 162 16.13 -1.22 11.72
C GLN A 162 16.93 -0.27 10.83
N THR A 163 17.99 -0.77 10.20
CA THR A 163 18.81 0.00 9.29
C THR A 163 18.31 -0.09 7.85
N VAL A 164 18.53 1.00 7.11
CA VAL A 164 18.31 1.08 5.67
C VAL A 164 19.66 1.38 5.03
N VAL A 165 20.09 0.52 4.12
CA VAL A 165 21.30 0.71 3.30
C VAL A 165 20.87 0.91 1.86
N ILE A 166 21.39 1.97 1.23
CA ILE A 166 21.15 2.25 -0.18
C ILE A 166 22.28 1.64 -0.98
N SER A 167 21.94 0.88 -2.01
CA SER A 167 22.87 0.44 -3.05
C SER A 167 22.40 0.96 -4.40
N ASP A 168 23.30 1.66 -5.10
CA ASP A 168 23.06 2.07 -6.47
C ASP A 168 23.48 0.95 -7.41
N ALA A 169 22.66 0.70 -8.44
CA ALA A 169 22.97 -0.27 -9.48
C ALA A 169 24.21 0.11 -10.33
N ASN A 170 24.78 1.30 -10.12
CA ASN A 170 25.96 1.82 -10.81
C ASN A 170 27.27 1.69 -10.01
N ASP A 171 27.25 1.20 -8.75
CA ASP A 171 28.43 1.06 -7.90
C ASP A 171 29.14 -0.31 -8.02
N SER A 172 29.01 -0.96 -9.18
CA SER A 172 29.72 -2.21 -9.52
C SER A 172 30.83 -1.99 -10.55
#